data_AF-A0A966T2D5-F1
#
_entry.id   AF-A0A966T2D5-F1
#
_cell.length_a   1.000
_cell.length_b   1.000
_cell.length_c   1.000
_cell.angle_alpha   90.00
_cell.angle_beta   90.00
_cell.angle_gamma   90.00
#
_symmetry.space_group_name_H-M   'P 1'
#
loop_
_entity.id
_entity.type
_entity.pdbx_description
1 polymer ?
#
loop_
_entity_poly.entity_id
_entity_poly.type
_entity_poly.pdbx_seq_one_letter_code
_entity_poly.pdbx_strand_id
1 'polypeptide(L)'
;MGRPPAPASQGDDLRPINLQELKLQADGRHWRIDQTLSELDSLTPVRGSLSALHRGNALELEGEASTIVTLCCDRCLQLFNHPLAFQTREVLWLGEEARAQLMQREERLPDLVCACVG
;
A
#
# COMPACT_ATOMS: atom_id res chain seq x y z
N MET A 1 -9.27 29.87 -20.24
CA MET A 1 -8.23 30.10 -19.22
C MET A 1 -7.95 28.76 -18.57
N GLY A 2 -6.86 28.09 -18.94
CA GLY A 2 -6.53 26.76 -18.42
C GLY A 2 -6.00 26.89 -16.99
N ARG A 3 -6.58 26.12 -16.06
CA ARG A 3 -6.04 25.99 -14.70
C ARG A 3 -4.63 25.40 -14.81
N PRO A 4 -3.59 26.02 -14.23
CA PRO A 4 -2.26 25.43 -14.22
C PRO A 4 -2.33 24.04 -13.54
N PRO A 5 -1.59 23.03 -14.03
CA PRO A 5 -1.50 21.75 -13.35
C PRO A 5 -1.00 22.01 -11.92
N ALA A 6 -1.69 21.43 -10.94
CA ALA A 6 -1.27 21.52 -9.55
C ALA A 6 0.17 20.97 -9.42
N PRO A 7 1.04 21.59 -8.61
CA PRO A 7 2.38 21.06 -8.41
C PRO A 7 2.26 19.64 -7.86
N ALA A 8 2.95 18.69 -8.49
CA ALA A 8 3.11 17.35 -7.95
C ALA A 8 3.74 17.48 -6.56
N SER A 9 2.98 17.14 -5.53
CA SER A 9 3.46 17.07 -4.16
C SER A 9 4.60 16.05 -4.13
N GLN A 10 5.80 16.52 -3.79
CA GLN A 10 6.95 15.65 -3.55
C GLN A 10 6.76 14.98 -2.19
N GLY A 11 5.89 13.98 -2.12
CA GLY A 11 6.03 12.91 -1.14
C GLY A 11 7.38 12.23 -1.38
N ASP A 12 8.04 11.74 -0.33
CA ASP A 12 9.25 10.95 -0.51
C ASP A 12 8.82 9.66 -1.21
N ASP A 13 8.98 9.61 -2.54
CA ASP A 13 8.53 8.52 -3.39
C ASP A 13 8.90 7.18 -2.73
N LEU A 14 8.01 6.20 -2.79
CA LEU A 14 8.22 4.83 -2.31
C LEU A 14 9.32 4.13 -3.13
N ARG A 15 10.56 4.61 -2.99
CA ARG A 15 11.73 4.13 -3.69
C ARG A 15 12.20 2.84 -3.02
N PRO A 16 12.53 1.81 -3.82
CA PRO A 16 13.11 0.58 -3.29
C PRO A 16 14.27 0.87 -2.35
N ILE A 17 14.34 0.11 -1.25
CA ILE A 17 15.45 0.14 -0.31
C ILE A 17 16.13 -1.21 -0.23
N ASN A 18 17.46 -1.20 -0.07
CA ASN A 18 18.20 -2.41 0.22
C ASN A 18 17.96 -2.84 1.69
N LEU A 19 17.56 -4.09 1.91
CA LEU A 19 17.30 -4.60 3.26
C LEU A 19 18.53 -4.56 4.18
N GLN A 20 19.75 -4.67 3.63
CA GLN A 20 20.98 -4.56 4.40
C GLN A 20 21.20 -3.13 4.91
N GLU A 21 20.87 -2.12 4.10
CA GLU A 21 20.93 -0.72 4.51
C GLU A 21 19.86 -0.42 5.57
N LEU A 22 18.65 -0.94 5.38
CA LEU A 22 17.56 -0.79 6.35
C LEU A 22 17.90 -1.43 7.71
N LYS A 23 18.60 -2.57 7.70
CA LYS A 23 19.08 -3.24 8.92
C LYS A 23 20.05 -2.37 9.74
N LEU A 24 20.79 -1.47 9.10
CA LEU A 24 21.71 -0.55 9.76
C LEU A 24 20.99 0.66 10.37
N GLN A 25 19.71 0.89 10.04
CA GLN A 25 18.90 1.98 10.56
C GLN A 25 18.09 1.52 11.78
N ALA A 26 18.48 1.96 12.97
CA ALA A 26 17.84 1.55 14.22
C ALA A 26 16.34 1.96 14.31
N ASP A 27 15.99 3.11 13.74
CA ASP A 27 14.64 3.67 13.74
C ASP A 27 13.81 3.24 12.51
N GLY A 28 14.40 2.41 11.64
CA GLY A 28 13.81 2.02 10.37
C GLY A 28 13.78 3.15 9.35
N ARG A 29 13.00 2.96 8.28
CA ARG A 29 12.76 3.95 7.24
C ARG A 29 11.30 4.36 7.24
N HIS A 30 11.06 5.65 7.05
CA HIS A 30 9.74 6.25 6.98
C HIS A 30 9.58 6.95 5.63
N TRP A 31 8.45 6.74 4.99
CA TRP A 31 8.07 7.39 3.74
C TRP A 31 6.79 8.19 3.96
N ARG A 32 6.73 9.35 3.31
CA ARG A 32 5.51 10.13 3.21
C ARG A 32 4.88 9.87 1.85
N ILE A 33 3.67 9.33 1.87
CA ILE A 33 2.88 9.09 0.67
C ILE A 33 2.15 10.38 0.35
N ASP A 34 2.37 10.92 -0.85
CA ASP A 34 1.58 12.03 -1.41
C ASP A 34 1.66 11.93 -2.94
N GLN A 35 0.96 10.95 -3.50
CA GLN A 35 1.06 10.63 -4.93
C GLN A 35 -0.30 10.30 -5.54
N THR A 36 -0.48 10.68 -6.80
CA THR A 36 -1.61 10.23 -7.61
C THR A 36 -1.27 8.87 -8.21
N LEU A 37 -2.05 7.84 -7.90
CA LEU A 37 -1.86 6.50 -8.44
C LEU A 37 -2.62 6.39 -9.77
N SER A 38 -1.91 6.12 -10.87
CA SER A 38 -2.53 5.98 -12.19
C SER A 38 -3.51 4.81 -12.31
N GLU A 39 -3.36 3.80 -11.44
CA GLU A 39 -4.23 2.62 -11.40
C GLU A 39 -5.46 2.81 -10.49
N LEU A 40 -5.54 3.92 -9.74
CA LEU A 40 -6.66 4.22 -8.84
C LEU A 40 -7.35 5.52 -9.26
N ASP A 41 -8.57 5.40 -9.76
CA ASP A 41 -9.40 6.55 -10.09
C ASP A 41 -9.82 7.30 -8.81
N SER A 42 -9.05 8.32 -8.48
CA SER A 42 -9.15 9.08 -7.24
C SER A 42 -9.19 10.57 -7.53
N LEU A 43 -10.04 11.28 -6.78
CA LEU A 43 -10.22 12.72 -6.88
C LEU A 43 -9.12 13.51 -6.16
N THR A 44 -8.40 12.85 -5.24
CA THR A 44 -7.28 13.43 -4.50
C THR A 44 -6.07 12.50 -4.60
N PRO A 45 -4.84 13.02 -4.47
CA PRO A 45 -3.67 12.18 -4.25
C PRO A 45 -3.89 11.26 -3.05
N VAL A 46 -3.31 10.06 -3.10
CA VAL A 46 -3.22 9.18 -1.94
C VAL A 46 -2.22 9.80 -0.97
N ARG A 47 -2.64 10.05 0.26
CA ARG A 47 -1.83 10.70 1.28
C ARG A 47 -1.75 9.88 2.55
N GLY A 48 -0.55 9.75 3.10
CA GLY A 48 -0.33 8.93 4.28
C GLY A 48 1.14 8.75 4.62
N SER A 49 1.43 7.70 5.38
CA SER A 49 2.78 7.30 5.77
C SER A 49 2.96 5.79 5.72
N LEU A 50 4.18 5.38 5.37
CA LEU A 50 4.64 4.00 5.49
C LEU A 50 5.90 4.01 6.34
N SER A 51 6.03 3.06 7.26
CA SER A 51 7.28 2.79 7.97
C SER A 51 7.68 1.33 7.78
N ALA A 52 8.99 1.10 7.71
CA ALA A 52 9.57 -0.22 7.64
C ALA A 52 10.71 -0.33 8.65
N LEU A 53 10.67 -1.37 9.47
CA LEU A 53 11.63 -1.58 10.54
C LEU A 53 12.17 -3.00 10.49
N HIS A 54 13.47 -3.12 10.30
CA HIS A 54 14.13 -4.40 10.20
C HIS A 54 14.45 -4.96 11.60
N ARG A 55 13.83 -6.08 11.97
CA ARG A 55 13.97 -6.77 13.27
C ARG A 55 14.56 -8.17 13.09
N GLY A 56 15.89 -8.26 13.05
CA GLY A 56 16.58 -9.55 13.00
C GLY A 56 16.35 -10.31 11.68
N ASN A 57 15.34 -11.18 11.65
CA ASN A 57 14.91 -11.92 10.45
C ASN A 57 13.46 -11.61 10.05
N ALA A 58 12.94 -10.47 10.50
CA ALA A 58 11.63 -9.98 10.18
C ALA A 58 11.68 -8.52 9.76
N LEU A 59 10.71 -8.10 8.96
CA LEU A 59 10.45 -6.73 8.57
C LEU A 59 9.07 -6.34 9.09
N GLU A 60 9.03 -5.44 10.05
CA GLU A 60 7.77 -4.84 10.50
C GLU A 60 7.43 -3.69 9.56
N LEU A 61 6.21 -3.68 9.05
CA LEU A 61 5.66 -2.66 8.18
C LEU A 61 4.42 -2.06 8.84
N GLU A 62 4.34 -0.73 8.90
CA GLU A 62 3.15 -0.01 9.34
C GLU A 62 2.79 1.04 8.30
N GLY A 63 1.55 1.04 7.83
CA GLY A 63 1.11 1.92 6.77
C GLY A 63 -0.28 2.46 7.03
N GLU A 64 -0.47 3.75 6.78
CA GLU A 64 -1.77 4.38 6.74
C GLU A 64 -1.84 5.32 5.54
N ALA A 65 -2.98 5.36 4.87
CA ALA A 65 -3.22 6.39 3.87
C ALA A 65 -4.72 6.61 3.65
N SER A 66 -5.03 7.74 3.02
CA SER A 66 -6.39 8.11 2.63
C SER A 66 -6.42 8.79 1.29
N THR A 67 -7.56 8.67 0.61
CA THR A 67 -7.90 9.39 -0.61
C THR A 67 -9.42 9.50 -0.74
N ILE A 68 -9.89 10.20 -1.77
CA ILE A 68 -11.31 10.25 -2.15
C ILE A 68 -11.43 9.56 -3.51
N VAL A 69 -12.28 8.54 -3.58
CA VAL A 69 -12.62 7.84 -4.82
C VAL A 69 -14.04 8.18 -5.25
N THR A 70 -14.33 8.00 -6.52
CA THR A 70 -15.71 8.08 -7.03
C THR A 70 -16.26 6.66 -7.13
N LEU A 71 -17.36 6.39 -6.43
CA LEU A 71 -18.06 5.11 -6.51
C LEU A 71 -19.33 5.28 -7.33
N CYS A 72 -19.70 4.24 -8.08
CA CYS A 72 -20.98 4.15 -8.76
C CYS A 72 -21.90 3.24 -7.97
N CYS A 73 -23.11 3.70 -7.65
CA CYS A 73 -24.10 2.86 -6.99
C CYS A 73 -24.80 1.97 -8.03
N ASP A 74 -24.76 0.65 -7.87
CA ASP A 74 -25.46 -0.28 -8.78
C ASP A 74 -26.98 -0.10 -8.78
N ARG A 75 -27.55 0.42 -7.68
CA ARG A 75 -29.01 0.59 -7.56
C ARG A 75 -29.55 1.83 -8.27
N CYS A 76 -28.85 2.97 -8.17
CA CYS A 76 -29.33 4.24 -8.73
C CYS A 76 -28.45 4.80 -9.85
N LEU A 77 -27.35 4.11 -10.17
CA LEU A 77 -26.35 4.50 -11.17
C LEU A 77 -25.81 5.91 -10.96
N GLN A 78 -25.91 6.44 -9.74
CA GLN A 78 -25.37 7.75 -9.37
C GLN A 78 -23.92 7.60 -8.89
N LEU A 79 -23.11 8.59 -9.25
CA LEU A 79 -21.75 8.72 -8.77
C LEU A 79 -21.72 9.48 -7.44
N PHE A 80 -20.92 9.00 -6.50
CA PHE A 80 -20.71 9.68 -5.23
C PHE A 80 -19.27 9.59 -4.78
N ASN A 81 -18.82 10.65 -4.11
CA ASN A 81 -17.46 10.74 -3.59
C ASN A 81 -17.40 10.00 -2.25
N HIS A 82 -16.50 9.03 -2.15
CA HIS A 82 -16.33 8.22 -0.97
C HIS A 82 -14.91 8.38 -0.41
N PRO A 83 -14.75 8.76 0.87
CA PRO A 83 -13.46 8.70 1.54
C PRO A 83 -13.02 7.24 1.65
N LEU A 84 -11.88 6.91 1.04
CA LEU A 84 -11.23 5.62 1.17
C LEU A 84 -10.02 5.79 2.07
N ALA A 85 -9.93 5.00 3.14
CA ALA A 85 -8.78 5.00 4.03
C ALA A 85 -8.40 3.58 4.41
N PHE A 86 -7.11 3.36 4.65
CA PHE A 86 -6.59 2.12 5.21
C PHE A 86 -5.60 2.42 6.33
N GLN A 87 -5.51 1.48 7.25
CA GLN A 87 -4.44 1.39 8.24
C GLN A 87 -4.09 -0.09 8.36
N THR A 88 -2.81 -0.41 8.21
CA THR A 88 -2.32 -1.78 8.26
C THR A 88 -1.00 -1.86 9.02
N ARG A 89 -0.80 -3.00 9.68
CA ARG A 89 0.46 -3.40 10.27
C ARG A 89 0.71 -4.86 9.91
N GLU A 90 1.87 -5.13 9.35
CA GLU A 90 2.27 -6.47 8.91
C GLU A 90 3.70 -6.77 9.33
N VAL A 91 4.00 -8.06 9.54
CA VAL A 91 5.35 -8.55 9.79
C VAL A 91 5.71 -9.56 8.70
N LEU A 92 6.68 -9.21 7.87
CA LEU A 92 7.21 -10.10 6.83
C LEU A 92 8.43 -10.84 7.36
N TRP A 93 8.40 -12.17 7.35
CA TRP A 93 9.57 -12.98 7.67
C TRP A 93 10.56 -12.98 6.49
N LEU A 94 11.84 -12.85 6.80
CA LEU A 94 12.93 -12.88 5.84
C LEU A 94 13.61 -14.26 5.87
N GLY A 95 14.29 -14.67 4.80
CA GLY A 95 15.07 -15.91 4.79
C GLY A 95 14.35 -17.19 4.33
N GLU A 96 15.03 -18.33 4.53
CA GLU A 96 14.67 -19.61 3.90
C GLU A 96 13.37 -20.22 4.45
N GLU A 97 13.08 -19.99 5.74
CA GLU A 97 11.81 -20.39 6.35
C GLU A 97 10.61 -19.64 5.76
N ALA A 98 10.78 -18.36 5.40
CA ALA A 98 9.75 -17.58 4.73
C ALA A 98 9.52 -18.08 3.29
N ARG A 99 10.59 -18.43 2.56
CA ARG A 99 10.49 -19.07 1.23
C ARG A 99 9.77 -20.42 1.32
N ALA A 100 10.08 -21.23 2.32
CA ALA A 100 9.44 -22.53 2.54
C ALA A 100 7.93 -22.38 2.83
N GLN A 101 7.52 -21.39 3.64
CA GLN A 101 6.11 -21.11 3.92
C GLN A 101 5.34 -20.58 2.70
N LEU A 102 5.97 -19.76 1.85
CA LEU A 102 5.39 -19.30 0.59
C LEU A 102 5.19 -20.45 -0.40
N MET A 103 6.20 -21.31 -0.58
CA MET A 103 6.10 -22.49 -1.45
C MET A 103 5.00 -23.46 -1.00
N GLN A 104 4.87 -23.68 0.31
CA GLN A 104 3.78 -24.50 0.88
C GLN A 104 2.40 -23.89 0.69
N ARG A 105 2.29 -22.55 0.61
CA ARG A 105 1.03 -21.84 0.38
C ARG A 105 0.64 -21.86 -1.11
N GLU A 106 1.61 -21.82 -2.00
CA GLU A 106 1.43 -21.87 -3.46
C GLU A 106 1.01 -23.27 -3.95
N GLU A 107 1.52 -24.35 -3.34
CA GLU A 107 1.09 -25.74 -3.61
C GLU A 107 -0.36 -26.03 -3.15
N ARG A 108 -0.96 -25.16 -2.34
CA ARG A 108 -2.32 -25.33 -1.81
C ARG A 108 -3.39 -24.52 -2.54
N LEU A 109 -3.08 -23.97 -3.73
CA LEU A 109 -4.04 -23.19 -4.52
C LEU A 109 -4.25 -23.68 -5.97
N PRO A 110 -4.70 -24.92 -6.20
CA PRO A 110 -5.74 -25.17 -7.20
C PRO A 110 -7.10 -25.11 -6.49
N ASP A 111 -8.04 -24.32 -7.03
CA ASP A 111 -9.43 -24.19 -6.57
C ASP A 111 -9.74 -23.28 -5.36
N LEU A 112 -9.44 -21.99 -5.47
CA LEU A 112 -10.24 -20.97 -4.76
C LEU A 112 -10.66 -19.83 -5.70
N VAL A 113 -11.45 -20.17 -6.70
CA VAL A 113 -12.45 -19.24 -7.26
C VAL A 113 -13.69 -19.37 -6.36
N CYS A 114 -13.94 -18.38 -5.48
CA CYS A 114 -15.28 -17.83 -5.18
C CYS A 114 -15.29 -16.92 -3.92
N ALA A 115 -15.98 -15.77 -4.07
CA ALA A 115 -16.66 -14.96 -3.06
C ALA A 115 -15.87 -14.05 -2.10
N CYS A 116 -15.50 -12.87 -2.62
CA CYS A 116 -15.63 -11.62 -1.86
C CYS A 116 -16.57 -10.67 -2.62
N VAL A 117 -17.88 -10.98 -2.60
CA VAL A 117 -18.95 -9.98 -2.76
C VAL A 117 -19.87 -10.20 -1.56
N GLY A 118 -19.86 -9.24 -0.65
CA GLY A 118 -20.74 -9.16 0.51
C GLY A 118 -20.83 -7.72 0.94
#